data_AF-R9NZE0-F1
#
_entry.id   AF-R9NZE0-F1
#
_cell.length_a   1.000
_cell.length_b   1.000
_cell.length_c   1.000
_cell.angle_alpha   90.00
_cell.angle_beta   90.00
_cell.angle_gamma   90.00
#
_symmetry.space_group_name_H-M   'P 1'
#
loop_
_entity.id
_entity.type
_entity.pdbx_description
1 polymer ?
#
loop_
_entity_poly.entity_id
_entity_poly.type
_entity_poly.pdbx_seq_one_letter_code
_entity_poly.pdbx_strand_id
1 'polypeptide(L)'
;MKKFSTRFLTLLLALLSIGAFNLNALLDHVHSDTASSWPVASGAPLYANSRASALETRSRKPRVGIVVTSGSTASMKSSTAPLNTITSGGAQSSGSAFETANGRVGMKVQLKRLERNQDSNPLMLYQRHINRANSKLASILGRTAPTSEEMQQALERRKVSILTRRGLLSDESELDRRAGRHTNPRQGYTTHTESGGDMQRRFLSNIMDDLFGRTGLESGSKAKMTIQKVAGQGYPDISNVASQSDKLTNASAPTAVQSLGLDIESNDIGYVATIEIGSQNQTFRMLIDSGSADTWVPSTACQACGSSHTQLGTSNSDSFKTLSTPFSIQYGTGDVSGNLATDNIEIAGLALTNYTFAVSTQESSDFADDTVPFDGLMGLARSELSNAGQPTPIDALYKEGKVQAPVMGYHLGRVADGYNDGEVTFGGVDPAKYTGNITEIDNVSTKGFWEAAIDQISVSGNDLGLSGRTAILDTGTTLIVAPQSDADALHAKIKGSKSDGQGGYTIPCTTTDQVALTFGGTQFPIDTRDMLFLPVDANDLTGDCVSAISAGNVGQKNEWLVGATFLKNAYFATNTKANKIGLAKLNSTDTSVATAGKQ
;
A
#
# COMPACT_ATOMS: atom_id res chain seq x y z
N MET A 1 -39.94 -27.63 16.47
CA MET A 1 -39.62 -28.06 15.08
C MET A 1 -40.90 -28.30 14.31
N LYS A 2 -41.27 -27.42 13.35
CA LYS A 2 -42.42 -27.65 12.45
C LYS A 2 -41.95 -28.42 11.21
N LYS A 3 -42.81 -29.27 10.64
CA LYS A 3 -42.49 -30.11 9.47
C LYS A 3 -42.10 -29.23 8.27
N PHE A 4 -40.84 -29.29 7.84
CA PHE A 4 -40.43 -28.73 6.56
C PHE A 4 -41.09 -29.52 5.42
N SER A 5 -41.55 -28.81 4.39
CA SER A 5 -42.08 -29.43 3.17
C SER A 5 -40.98 -30.23 2.47
N THR A 6 -41.32 -31.40 1.94
CA THR A 6 -40.38 -32.27 1.20
C THR A 6 -39.66 -31.50 0.09
N ARG A 7 -40.34 -30.53 -0.55
CA ARG A 7 -39.77 -29.66 -1.59
C ARG A 7 -38.64 -28.75 -1.09
N PHE A 8 -38.69 -28.32 0.17
CA PHE A 8 -37.61 -27.53 0.78
C PHE A 8 -36.36 -28.39 1.00
N LEU A 9 -36.55 -29.64 1.44
CA LEU A 9 -35.45 -30.59 1.60
C LEU A 9 -34.81 -30.96 0.25
N THR A 10 -35.61 -31.14 -0.81
CA THR A 10 -35.09 -31.38 -2.17
C THR A 10 -34.29 -30.18 -2.70
N LEU A 11 -34.77 -28.95 -2.46
CA LEU A 11 -34.04 -27.74 -2.86
C LEU A 11 -32.73 -27.58 -2.10
N LEU A 12 -32.73 -27.84 -0.78
CA LEU A 12 -31.52 -27.78 0.05
C LEU A 12 -30.48 -28.82 -0.41
N LEU A 13 -30.90 -30.05 -0.68
CA LEU A 13 -30.03 -31.12 -1.22
C LEU A 13 -29.47 -30.77 -2.61
N ALA A 14 -30.27 -30.16 -3.47
CA ALA A 14 -29.80 -29.68 -4.77
C ALA A 14 -28.73 -28.58 -4.63
N LEU A 15 -28.97 -27.58 -3.77
CA LEU A 15 -28.01 -26.49 -3.50
C LEU A 15 -26.69 -26.99 -2.87
N LEU A 16 -26.76 -27.98 -1.98
CA LEU A 16 -25.57 -28.67 -1.43
C LEU A 16 -24.79 -29.42 -2.52
N SER A 17 -25.47 -30.09 -3.46
CA SER A 17 -24.82 -30.87 -4.52
C SER A 17 -24.07 -30.05 -5.58
N ILE A 18 -24.35 -28.75 -5.68
CA ILE A 18 -23.69 -27.83 -6.62
C ILE A 18 -22.71 -26.86 -5.93
N GLY A 19 -22.39 -27.09 -4.65
CA GLY A 19 -21.47 -26.24 -3.87
C GLY A 19 -21.99 -24.84 -3.53
N ALA A 20 -23.22 -24.49 -3.91
CA ALA A 20 -23.82 -23.17 -3.68
C ALA A 20 -24.31 -22.95 -2.24
N PHE A 21 -24.16 -23.94 -1.35
CA PHE A 21 -24.55 -23.85 0.05
C PHE A 21 -23.58 -24.65 0.93
N ASN A 22 -23.02 -24.01 1.96
CA ASN A 22 -22.19 -24.68 2.97
C ASN A 22 -23.04 -24.96 4.22
N LEU A 23 -23.18 -26.23 4.60
CA LEU A 23 -24.03 -26.62 5.74
C LEU A 23 -23.45 -26.16 7.10
N ASN A 24 -22.12 -26.02 7.21
CA ASN A 24 -21.48 -25.59 8.45
C ASN A 24 -21.86 -24.14 8.79
N ALA A 25 -21.91 -23.26 7.78
CA ALA A 25 -22.32 -21.86 7.95
C ALA A 25 -23.75 -21.69 8.50
N LEU A 26 -24.63 -22.69 8.31
CA LEU A 26 -25.97 -22.70 8.89
C LEU A 26 -25.99 -23.21 10.33
N LEU A 27 -25.08 -24.13 10.69
CA LEU A 27 -24.98 -24.71 12.03
C LEU A 27 -24.30 -23.74 13.00
N ASP A 28 -23.26 -23.01 12.56
CA ASP A 28 -22.60 -21.96 13.34
C ASP A 28 -23.59 -20.84 13.74
N HIS A 29 -24.56 -20.56 12.85
CA HIS A 29 -25.61 -19.55 13.05
C HIS A 29 -26.70 -19.95 14.06
N VAL A 30 -26.73 -21.21 14.50
CA VAL A 30 -27.74 -21.74 15.43
C VAL A 30 -27.16 -22.03 16.83
N HIS A 31 -25.83 -22.16 16.96
CA HIS A 31 -25.18 -22.59 18.21
C HIS A 31 -23.99 -21.73 18.69
N SER A 32 -23.82 -20.50 18.21
CA SER A 32 -22.89 -19.54 18.84
C SER A 32 -23.56 -18.20 19.20
N ASP A 33 -23.65 -17.90 20.50
CA ASP A 33 -23.82 -16.52 21.02
C ASP A 33 -22.48 -15.74 20.96
N THR A 34 -21.47 -16.29 20.27
CA THR A 34 -20.21 -15.65 19.92
C THR A 34 -20.08 -15.64 18.39
N ALA A 35 -20.68 -14.65 17.74
CA ALA A 35 -20.48 -14.44 16.31
C ALA A 35 -18.98 -14.27 16.02
N SER A 36 -18.46 -14.94 14.98
CA SER A 36 -17.07 -14.81 14.55
C SER A 36 -16.72 -13.33 14.34
N SER A 37 -15.57 -12.90 14.87
CA SER A 37 -14.95 -11.60 14.58
C SER A 37 -14.58 -11.44 13.10
N TRP A 38 -14.46 -12.55 12.38
CA TRP A 38 -14.12 -12.65 10.97
C TRP A 38 -15.22 -13.42 10.20
N PRO A 39 -16.34 -12.76 9.84
CA PRO A 39 -17.33 -13.33 8.95
C PRO A 39 -16.78 -13.41 7.53
N VAL A 40 -17.15 -14.45 6.78
CA VAL A 40 -16.89 -14.54 5.34
C VAL A 40 -17.74 -13.50 4.61
N ALA A 41 -17.16 -12.80 3.62
CA ALA A 41 -17.89 -11.81 2.84
C ALA A 41 -19.13 -12.43 2.16
N SER A 42 -20.25 -11.71 2.19
CA SER A 42 -21.54 -12.28 1.77
C SER A 42 -22.49 -11.23 1.19
N GLY A 43 -22.87 -11.44 -0.07
CA GLY A 43 -23.96 -10.71 -0.72
C GLY A 43 -25.36 -11.09 -0.25
N ALA A 44 -25.50 -11.95 0.78
CA ALA A 44 -26.80 -12.25 1.36
C ALA A 44 -27.40 -10.97 1.99
N PRO A 45 -28.66 -10.63 1.69
CA PRO A 45 -29.26 -9.40 2.18
C PRO A 45 -29.32 -9.40 3.70
N LEU A 46 -28.95 -8.28 4.32
CA LEU A 46 -29.22 -8.07 5.72
C LEU A 46 -30.74 -8.15 5.95
N TYR A 47 -31.17 -9.19 6.67
CA TYR A 47 -32.51 -9.23 7.22
C TYR A 47 -32.64 -8.11 8.25
N ALA A 48 -33.14 -6.97 7.79
CA ALA A 48 -33.56 -5.91 8.68
C ALA A 48 -34.51 -6.52 9.72
N ASN A 49 -34.18 -6.38 11.01
CA ASN A 49 -35.10 -6.63 12.12
C ASN A 49 -36.20 -5.56 12.08
N SER A 50 -37.07 -5.65 11.08
CA SER A 50 -38.20 -4.79 10.90
C SER A 50 -39.21 -5.07 12.00
N ARG A 51 -39.44 -4.06 12.84
CA ARG A 51 -40.67 -3.99 13.62
C ARG A 51 -41.82 -4.14 12.63
N ALA A 52 -42.72 -5.08 12.90
CA ALA A 52 -43.75 -5.48 11.95
C ALA A 52 -44.60 -4.29 11.48
N SER A 53 -44.51 -3.98 10.18
CA SER A 53 -45.51 -3.21 9.43
C SER A 53 -45.88 -4.02 8.19
N ALA A 54 -47.18 -4.13 7.93
CA ALA A 54 -47.73 -5.17 7.05
C ALA A 54 -47.33 -5.01 5.58
N LEU A 55 -47.20 -6.15 4.87
CA LEU A 55 -47.10 -6.15 3.42
C LEU A 55 -48.43 -5.72 2.78
N GLU A 56 -48.44 -4.61 2.06
CA GLU A 56 -49.35 -4.42 0.94
C GLU A 56 -48.62 -4.70 -0.39
N THR A 57 -48.91 -5.85 -0.99
CA THR A 57 -48.36 -6.23 -2.30
C THR A 57 -49.08 -5.48 -3.43
N ARG A 58 -48.44 -4.45 -4.01
CA ARG A 58 -48.91 -3.82 -5.26
C ARG A 58 -48.04 -4.21 -6.46
N SER A 59 -48.58 -5.12 -7.28
CA SER A 59 -48.03 -5.49 -8.58
C SER A 59 -47.89 -4.27 -9.51
N ARG A 60 -46.71 -4.09 -10.12
CA ARG A 60 -46.50 -3.16 -11.24
C ARG A 60 -46.08 -3.94 -12.48
N LYS A 61 -46.97 -4.08 -13.45
CA LYS A 61 -46.61 -4.39 -14.85
C LYS A 61 -46.12 -3.10 -15.53
N PRO A 62 -45.10 -3.13 -16.38
CA PRO A 62 -44.67 -1.95 -17.13
C PRO A 62 -45.73 -1.56 -18.17
N ARG A 63 -45.95 -0.25 -18.36
CA ARG A 63 -46.67 0.30 -19.51
C ARG A 63 -45.68 1.07 -20.37
N VAL A 64 -45.58 0.67 -21.63
CA VAL A 64 -44.80 1.39 -22.66
C VAL A 64 -45.62 2.61 -23.11
N GLY A 65 -45.00 3.78 -23.11
CA GLY A 65 -45.57 5.01 -23.68
C GLY A 65 -44.77 5.42 -24.91
N ILE A 66 -45.43 5.46 -26.07
CA ILE A 66 -44.87 6.01 -27.32
C ILE A 66 -45.21 7.50 -27.36
N VAL A 67 -44.23 8.35 -27.68
CA VAL A 67 -44.44 9.76 -28.02
C VAL A 67 -43.86 10.01 -29.41
N VAL A 68 -44.71 10.45 -30.34
CA VAL A 68 -44.33 10.87 -31.70
C VAL A 68 -44.26 12.39 -31.76
N THR A 69 -43.34 12.91 -32.56
CA THR A 69 -42.94 14.31 -32.64
C THR A 69 -43.79 15.17 -33.59
N SER A 70 -43.67 16.49 -33.47
CA SER A 70 -44.01 17.47 -34.52
C SER A 70 -43.05 18.67 -34.46
N GLY A 71 -42.41 19.02 -35.59
CA GLY A 71 -41.76 20.33 -35.79
C GLY A 71 -42.80 21.46 -36.02
N SER A 72 -42.47 22.73 -36.30
CA SER A 72 -41.18 23.39 -36.61
C SER A 72 -41.20 24.85 -36.04
N THR A 73 -40.37 25.87 -36.34
CA THR A 73 -39.51 26.21 -37.51
C THR A 73 -38.39 27.20 -37.11
N ALA A 74 -37.60 27.66 -38.10
CA ALA A 74 -36.38 28.49 -37.97
C ALA A 74 -36.58 30.02 -37.83
N SER A 75 -35.52 30.74 -37.41
CA SER A 75 -34.95 31.88 -38.17
C SER A 75 -33.52 32.28 -37.72
N MET A 76 -32.78 33.01 -38.56
CA MET A 76 -31.32 33.29 -38.46
C MET A 76 -30.98 34.74 -38.08
N LYS A 77 -29.74 34.96 -37.57
CA LYS A 77 -28.75 36.05 -37.86
C LYS A 77 -27.52 35.86 -36.93
N SER A 78 -26.25 35.80 -37.39
CA SER A 78 -25.40 36.84 -38.02
C SER A 78 -25.05 37.98 -37.04
N SER A 79 -23.79 38.42 -36.79
CA SER A 79 -22.57 38.35 -37.62
C SER A 79 -21.21 38.52 -36.84
N THR A 80 -20.10 38.17 -37.52
CA THR A 80 -18.74 38.82 -37.53
C THR A 80 -17.89 39.04 -36.26
N ALA A 81 -16.66 38.50 -36.29
CA ALA A 81 -15.45 39.03 -35.63
C ALA A 81 -14.72 40.08 -36.53
N PRO A 82 -13.61 40.72 -36.10
CA PRO A 82 -12.29 40.13 -36.42
C PRO A 82 -11.14 40.36 -35.39
N LEU A 83 -9.99 39.75 -35.72
CA LEU A 83 -8.63 39.93 -35.17
C LEU A 83 -8.17 41.43 -35.22
N ASN A 84 -7.06 41.90 -34.63
CA ASN A 84 -5.73 41.31 -34.38
C ASN A 84 -4.91 42.26 -33.45
N THR A 85 -3.72 41.82 -32.95
CA THR A 85 -2.41 42.54 -33.07
C THR A 85 -1.37 42.00 -32.07
N ILE A 86 -0.20 41.64 -32.58
CA ILE A 86 1.02 41.34 -31.82
C ILE A 86 1.94 42.57 -31.88
N THR A 87 2.55 42.96 -30.75
CA THR A 87 3.78 43.79 -30.73
C THR A 87 4.75 43.28 -29.67
N SER A 88 6.05 43.38 -29.98
CA SER A 88 7.15 42.80 -29.21
C SER A 88 8.29 43.82 -28.99
N GLY A 89 8.96 43.72 -27.85
CA GLY A 89 10.31 44.30 -27.62
C GLY A 89 10.36 45.54 -26.73
N GLY A 90 11.17 45.48 -25.66
CA GLY A 90 11.48 46.63 -24.78
C GLY A 90 11.99 46.21 -23.40
N ALA A 91 13.31 46.15 -23.23
CA ALA A 91 13.99 45.50 -22.09
C ALA A 91 13.90 46.20 -20.71
N GLN A 92 14.10 45.39 -19.66
CA GLN A 92 14.64 45.72 -18.34
C GLN A 92 13.93 46.74 -17.42
N SER A 93 13.21 46.20 -16.42
CA SER A 93 13.65 46.37 -15.01
C SER A 93 13.18 45.19 -14.14
N SER A 94 14.00 44.77 -13.19
CA SER A 94 13.73 43.66 -12.28
C SER A 94 12.99 44.15 -11.02
N GLY A 95 11.69 43.91 -10.93
CA GLY A 95 10.86 44.26 -9.76
C GLY A 95 9.81 43.18 -9.49
N SER A 96 10.15 42.20 -8.64
CA SER A 96 9.30 41.04 -8.35
C SER A 96 8.47 41.23 -7.08
N ALA A 97 7.43 42.06 -7.16
CA ALA A 97 6.36 42.14 -6.17
C ALA A 97 5.08 42.67 -6.84
N PHE A 98 3.93 42.09 -6.52
CA PHE A 98 2.64 42.74 -6.77
C PHE A 98 1.76 42.63 -5.54
N GLU A 99 1.01 43.70 -5.27
CA GLU A 99 0.13 43.82 -4.12
C GLU A 99 -1.30 43.47 -4.55
N THR A 100 -1.96 42.61 -3.77
CA THR A 100 -3.40 42.37 -3.90
C THR A 100 -4.18 43.51 -3.24
N ALA A 101 -5.45 43.70 -3.63
CA ALA A 101 -6.32 44.76 -3.08
C ALA A 101 -6.53 44.72 -1.55
N ASN A 102 -6.05 43.66 -0.88
CA ASN A 102 -6.09 43.46 0.57
C ASN A 102 -4.71 43.63 1.23
N GLY A 103 -3.74 44.29 0.57
CA GLY A 103 -2.43 44.63 1.16
C GLY A 103 -1.47 43.45 1.36
N ARG A 104 -1.64 42.36 0.60
CA ARG A 104 -0.70 41.22 0.60
C ARG A 104 0.14 41.19 -0.67
N VAL A 105 1.46 41.18 -0.48
CA VAL A 105 2.47 41.04 -1.54
C VAL A 105 2.61 39.56 -1.92
N GLY A 106 2.44 39.25 -3.22
CA GLY A 106 2.65 37.91 -3.76
C GLY A 106 3.97 37.78 -4.54
N MET A 107 4.77 36.74 -4.22
CA MET A 107 5.89 36.31 -5.06
C MET A 107 5.42 35.30 -6.10
N LYS A 108 5.74 35.54 -7.38
CA LYS A 108 5.62 34.51 -8.42
C LYS A 108 6.83 33.57 -8.36
N VAL A 109 6.65 32.40 -7.76
CA VAL A 109 7.54 31.27 -7.99
C VAL A 109 7.12 30.62 -9.31
N GLN A 110 7.97 30.71 -10.33
CA GLN A 110 7.82 29.84 -11.50
C GLN A 110 8.34 28.46 -11.12
N LEU A 111 7.44 27.49 -10.98
CA LEU A 111 7.80 26.09 -10.81
C LEU A 111 8.50 25.61 -12.09
N LYS A 112 9.79 25.32 -11.97
CA LYS A 112 10.59 24.78 -13.05
C LYS A 112 10.21 23.32 -13.24
N ARG A 113 9.86 22.94 -14.47
CA ARG A 113 9.60 21.56 -14.88
C ARG A 113 10.74 20.65 -14.43
N LEU A 114 10.52 19.86 -13.39
CA LEU A 114 11.30 18.66 -13.12
C LEU A 114 10.66 17.57 -13.98
N GLU A 115 11.13 17.44 -15.21
CA GLU A 115 10.99 16.16 -15.91
C GLU A 115 11.64 15.10 -15.03
N ARG A 116 11.10 13.87 -15.04
CA ARG A 116 11.60 12.73 -14.27
C ARG A 116 13.06 12.44 -14.68
N ASN A 117 13.98 13.09 -13.98
CA ASN A 117 15.37 13.19 -14.41
C ASN A 117 16.00 11.80 -14.44
N GLN A 118 17.00 11.61 -15.32
CA GLN A 118 17.68 10.32 -15.56
C GLN A 118 18.55 9.83 -14.37
N ASP A 119 18.30 10.34 -13.16
CA ASP A 119 18.89 9.87 -11.89
C ASP A 119 18.20 8.58 -11.42
N SER A 120 18.29 7.53 -12.24
CA SER A 120 17.73 6.18 -12.03
C SER A 120 18.45 5.39 -10.90
N ASN A 121 18.96 6.07 -9.87
CA ASN A 121 19.73 5.43 -8.82
C ASN A 121 18.80 4.78 -7.76
N PRO A 122 18.92 3.46 -7.52
CA PRO A 122 18.09 2.73 -6.56
C PRO A 122 18.11 3.31 -5.13
N LEU A 123 19.25 3.82 -4.68
CA LEU A 123 19.39 4.45 -3.35
C LEU A 123 18.69 5.81 -3.25
N MET A 124 18.52 6.53 -4.37
CA MET A 124 17.74 7.78 -4.39
C MET A 124 16.24 7.48 -4.34
N LEU A 125 15.76 6.48 -5.07
CA LEU A 125 14.37 6.04 -4.99
C LEU A 125 14.05 5.51 -3.58
N TYR A 126 14.91 4.65 -3.04
CA TYR A 126 14.80 4.17 -1.66
C TYR A 126 14.75 5.30 -0.62
N GLN A 127 15.57 6.35 -0.78
CA GLN A 127 15.51 7.51 0.11
C GLN A 127 14.16 8.24 0.06
N ARG A 128 13.50 8.28 -1.11
CA ARG A 128 12.13 8.82 -1.21
C ARG A 128 11.18 7.95 -0.39
N HIS A 129 11.23 6.61 -0.49
CA HIS A 129 10.41 5.73 0.34
C HIS A 129 10.72 5.83 1.85
N ILE A 130 11.99 6.04 2.25
CA ILE A 130 12.36 6.35 3.64
C ILE A 130 11.76 7.68 4.10
N ASN A 131 11.87 8.74 3.29
CA ASN A 131 11.29 10.05 3.60
C ASN A 131 9.76 9.93 3.73
N ARG A 132 9.11 9.25 2.76
CA ARG A 132 7.68 8.93 2.73
C ARG A 132 7.23 8.27 4.03
N ALA A 133 7.87 7.17 4.42
CA ALA A 133 7.53 6.45 5.64
C ALA A 133 7.75 7.30 6.92
N ASN A 134 8.89 7.99 7.05
CA ASN A 134 9.16 8.85 8.21
C ASN A 134 8.17 10.04 8.33
N SER A 135 7.77 10.64 7.20
CA SER A 135 6.84 11.78 7.19
C SER A 135 5.39 11.35 7.41
N LYS A 136 4.96 10.20 6.87
CA LYS A 136 3.64 9.59 7.10
C LYS A 136 3.49 9.40 8.59
N LEU A 137 4.51 8.81 9.18
CA LEU A 137 4.59 8.53 10.58
C LEU A 137 4.69 9.77 11.48
N ALA A 138 5.38 10.84 11.08
CA ALA A 138 5.31 12.08 11.86
C ALA A 138 3.86 12.61 11.98
N SER A 139 3.06 12.44 10.91
CA SER A 139 1.60 12.68 10.92
C SER A 139 0.87 11.74 11.89
N ILE A 140 1.10 10.42 11.84
CA ILE A 140 0.62 9.41 12.82
C ILE A 140 0.87 9.88 14.26
N LEU A 141 2.03 10.50 14.49
CA LEU A 141 2.49 10.84 15.82
C LEU A 141 1.95 12.16 16.37
N GLY A 142 1.31 12.99 15.54
CA GLY A 142 0.97 14.37 15.91
C GLY A 142 2.24 15.22 16.11
N ARG A 143 3.32 14.88 15.41
CA ARG A 143 4.57 15.64 15.38
C ARG A 143 4.61 16.47 14.11
N THR A 144 5.45 17.50 14.09
CA THR A 144 5.81 18.17 12.83
C THR A 144 6.45 17.14 11.90
N ALA A 145 5.92 17.00 10.68
CA ALA A 145 6.57 16.20 9.66
C ALA A 145 7.95 16.79 9.32
N PRO A 146 8.94 15.95 8.91
CA PRO A 146 10.14 16.43 8.25
C PRO A 146 9.74 17.42 7.16
N THR A 147 10.29 18.63 7.24
CA THR A 147 10.05 19.68 6.26
C THR A 147 10.52 19.25 4.88
N SER A 148 9.95 19.84 3.82
CA SER A 148 10.42 19.60 2.45
C SER A 148 11.91 19.93 2.28
N GLU A 149 12.43 20.88 3.06
CA GLU A 149 13.86 21.18 3.14
C GLU A 149 14.67 20.04 3.78
N GLU A 150 14.25 19.49 4.92
CA GLU A 150 14.92 18.35 5.57
C GLU A 150 14.88 17.08 4.71
N MET A 151 13.76 16.82 4.03
CA MET A 151 13.60 15.72 3.09
C MET A 151 14.52 15.90 1.87
N GLN A 152 14.62 17.12 1.32
CA GLN A 152 15.53 17.42 0.22
C GLN A 152 17.01 17.34 0.66
N GLN A 153 17.33 17.78 1.89
CA GLN A 153 18.67 17.59 2.45
C GLN A 153 19.01 16.10 2.64
N ALA A 154 18.04 15.25 3.00
CA ALA A 154 18.26 13.81 3.06
C ALA A 154 18.57 13.22 1.66
N LEU A 155 17.87 13.69 0.63
CA LEU A 155 18.15 13.33 -0.77
C LEU A 155 19.53 13.81 -1.23
N GLU A 156 19.93 15.05 -0.93
CA GLU A 156 21.27 15.55 -1.29
C GLU A 156 22.39 14.85 -0.48
N ARG A 157 22.21 14.56 0.82
CA ARG A 157 23.15 13.73 1.61
C ARG A 157 23.30 12.31 1.03
N ARG A 158 22.21 11.72 0.55
CA ARG A 158 22.22 10.43 -0.18
C ARG A 158 23.02 10.54 -1.48
N LYS A 159 22.74 11.56 -2.29
CA LYS A 159 23.40 11.83 -3.57
C LYS A 159 24.90 12.07 -3.41
N VAL A 160 25.33 12.87 -2.44
CA VAL A 160 26.75 13.03 -2.09
C VAL A 160 27.37 11.68 -1.71
N SER A 161 26.74 10.92 -0.80
CA SER A 161 27.22 9.58 -0.41
C SER A 161 27.34 8.58 -1.56
N ILE A 162 26.46 8.68 -2.58
CA ILE A 162 26.52 7.89 -3.81
C ILE A 162 27.72 8.34 -4.67
N LEU A 163 27.90 9.64 -4.87
CA LEU A 163 28.98 10.20 -5.70
C LEU A 163 30.36 9.95 -5.08
N THR A 164 30.51 10.13 -3.76
CA THR A 164 31.74 9.78 -3.03
C THR A 164 32.05 8.29 -3.13
N ARG A 165 31.06 7.39 -2.94
CA ARG A 165 31.27 5.93 -3.12
C ARG A 165 31.63 5.53 -4.56
N ARG A 166 31.22 6.31 -5.56
CA ARG A 166 31.61 6.14 -6.97
C ARG A 166 32.97 6.77 -7.30
N GLY A 167 33.65 7.43 -6.35
CA GLY A 167 34.90 8.16 -6.58
C GLY A 167 34.74 9.42 -7.44
N LEU A 168 33.51 9.91 -7.61
CA LEU A 168 33.16 11.09 -8.43
C LEU A 168 33.18 12.40 -7.63
N LEU A 169 33.33 12.32 -6.31
CA LEU A 169 33.68 13.42 -5.42
C LEU A 169 34.88 12.99 -4.58
N SER A 170 35.92 13.83 -4.53
CA SER A 170 36.98 13.73 -3.52
C SER A 170 36.46 14.21 -2.16
N ASP A 171 37.03 13.70 -1.07
CA ASP A 171 36.75 14.19 0.29
C ASP A 171 37.11 15.69 0.43
N GLU A 172 36.11 16.58 0.36
CA GLU A 172 36.25 17.98 0.80
C GLU A 172 36.24 18.07 2.33
N SER A 173 37.30 17.55 2.95
CA SER A 173 37.53 17.57 4.39
C SER A 173 38.19 18.87 4.90
N GLU A 174 37.69 20.05 4.49
CA GLU A 174 38.33 21.35 4.81
C GLU A 174 37.37 22.51 5.19
N LEU A 175 36.14 22.26 5.67
CA LEU A 175 35.25 23.35 6.14
C LEU A 175 34.81 23.33 7.63
N ASP A 176 35.05 22.26 8.39
CA ASP A 176 34.56 22.15 9.78
C ASP A 176 35.64 22.33 10.87
N ARG A 177 36.77 22.96 10.52
CA ARG A 177 37.94 23.10 11.41
C ARG A 177 38.08 24.45 12.13
N ARG A 178 37.01 25.26 12.20
CA ARG A 178 37.00 26.57 12.89
C ARG A 178 35.78 26.84 13.79
N ALA A 179 35.46 25.91 14.70
CA ALA A 179 34.63 26.22 15.89
C ALA A 179 34.99 25.38 17.16
N GLY A 180 35.82 25.98 18.02
CA GLY A 180 35.77 25.85 19.51
C GLY A 180 35.51 24.51 20.25
N ARG A 181 36.58 23.80 20.59
CA ARG A 181 36.97 23.28 21.94
C ARG A 181 35.95 22.58 22.89
N HIS A 182 36.40 21.39 23.36
CA HIS A 182 36.04 20.65 24.60
C HIS A 182 34.60 20.05 24.65
N THR A 183 34.37 18.80 25.10
CA THR A 183 35.15 17.90 26.00
C THR A 183 35.26 16.46 25.49
N ASN A 184 36.27 15.72 25.98
CA ASN A 184 36.48 14.27 25.80
C ASN A 184 35.99 13.53 27.07
N PRO A 185 35.61 12.24 27.04
CA PRO A 185 36.66 11.20 27.04
C PRO A 185 36.38 9.88 26.28
N ARG A 186 37.39 9.48 25.49
CA ARG A 186 38.05 8.16 25.39
C ARG A 186 37.18 6.88 25.38
N GLN A 187 37.16 6.06 24.32
CA GLN A 187 38.27 5.37 23.59
C GLN A 187 38.78 4.11 24.30
N GLY A 188 38.71 2.97 23.59
CA GLY A 188 39.15 1.65 24.08
C GLY A 188 39.10 0.56 22.99
N TYR A 189 39.80 0.77 21.87
CA TYR A 189 40.08 -0.28 20.88
C TYR A 189 41.58 -0.57 20.88
N THR A 190 41.96 -1.83 21.09
CA THR A 190 43.33 -2.32 20.89
C THR A 190 43.45 -2.96 19.52
N THR A 191 44.31 -2.40 18.67
CA THR A 191 44.68 -2.93 17.37
C THR A 191 45.74 -4.01 17.49
N HIS A 192 45.59 -5.12 16.75
CA HIS A 192 46.73 -5.92 16.31
C HIS A 192 46.79 -5.91 14.79
N THR A 193 47.90 -5.37 14.28
CA THR A 193 48.31 -5.41 12.88
C THR A 193 49.25 -6.57 12.65
N GLU A 194 49.10 -7.30 11.55
CA GLU A 194 50.24 -7.96 10.89
C GLU A 194 50.00 -8.07 9.39
N SER A 195 51.08 -8.25 8.62
CA SER A 195 51.16 -7.77 7.22
C SER A 195 51.81 -8.77 6.26
N GLY A 196 51.23 -8.89 5.07
CA GLY A 196 51.98 -9.00 3.80
C GLY A 196 52.18 -10.40 3.18
N GLY A 197 52.27 -10.42 1.85
CA GLY A 197 52.95 -11.47 1.08
C GLY A 197 52.16 -12.13 -0.05
N ASP A 198 52.47 -11.79 -1.31
CA ASP A 198 51.94 -12.43 -2.53
C ASP A 198 52.44 -13.87 -2.76
N MET A 199 51.63 -14.72 -3.44
CA MET A 199 52.09 -15.44 -4.64
C MET A 199 50.93 -15.97 -5.53
N GLN A 200 51.23 -16.28 -6.79
CA GLN A 200 50.25 -16.40 -7.89
C GLN A 200 49.94 -17.84 -8.37
N ARG A 201 48.69 -18.04 -8.81
CA ARG A 201 48.20 -18.90 -9.94
C ARG A 201 48.41 -20.43 -9.95
N ARG A 202 47.51 -21.07 -10.73
CA ARG A 202 47.38 -22.50 -11.13
C ARG A 202 46.52 -23.33 -10.16
N PHE A 203 45.59 -24.19 -10.59
CA PHE A 203 45.17 -24.64 -11.94
C PHE A 203 43.67 -25.04 -11.93
N LEU A 204 43.03 -25.19 -13.10
CA LEU A 204 41.63 -25.60 -13.26
C LEU A 204 41.46 -27.12 -13.42
N SER A 205 40.21 -27.61 -13.29
CA SER A 205 39.67 -28.96 -13.60
C SER A 205 40.14 -30.11 -12.68
N ASN A 206 39.23 -30.88 -12.06
CA ASN A 206 38.49 -31.96 -12.73
C ASN A 206 37.25 -32.46 -11.95
N ILE A 207 36.21 -32.91 -12.68
CA ILE A 207 35.33 -34.09 -12.44
C ILE A 207 34.56 -34.09 -11.09
N MET A 208 33.22 -33.97 -10.99
CA MET A 208 32.12 -34.44 -11.85
C MET A 208 32.09 -35.97 -12.08
N ASP A 209 32.25 -36.76 -11.00
CA ASP A 209 31.80 -38.15 -10.88
C ASP A 209 31.73 -38.57 -9.40
N ASP A 210 30.58 -38.35 -8.74
CA ASP A 210 30.01 -39.32 -7.79
C ASP A 210 28.48 -39.11 -7.67
N LEU A 211 27.82 -39.23 -8.82
CA LEU A 211 26.38 -39.42 -8.88
C LEU A 211 26.10 -40.90 -8.55
N PHE A 212 25.08 -41.20 -7.73
CA PHE A 212 24.59 -42.54 -7.36
C PHE A 212 25.18 -43.25 -6.11
N GLY A 213 25.07 -42.63 -4.92
CA GLY A 213 25.06 -43.31 -3.62
C GLY A 213 23.67 -43.29 -2.96
N ARG A 214 23.13 -44.42 -2.49
CA ARG A 214 21.69 -44.59 -2.14
C ARG A 214 21.47 -45.12 -0.71
N THR A 215 20.32 -44.75 -0.12
CA THR A 215 19.63 -45.33 1.07
C THR A 215 20.03 -44.89 2.48
N GLY A 216 19.02 -44.78 3.36
CA GLY A 216 19.15 -44.52 4.81
C GLY A 216 18.01 -43.67 5.39
N LEU A 217 16.90 -44.29 5.82
CA LEU A 217 15.90 -43.61 6.68
C LEU A 217 16.36 -43.68 8.15
N GLU A 218 16.17 -42.60 8.93
CA GLU A 218 15.19 -42.60 10.04
C GLU A 218 15.09 -41.26 10.81
N SER A 219 13.88 -41.00 11.30
CA SER A 219 13.50 -40.23 12.51
C SER A 219 14.21 -38.90 12.87
N GLY A 220 13.46 -37.79 12.71
CA GLY A 220 13.82 -36.51 13.32
C GLY A 220 12.75 -35.44 13.11
N SER A 221 11.74 -35.38 13.98
CA SER A 221 10.66 -34.37 13.89
C SER A 221 11.18 -32.96 14.16
N LYS A 222 11.37 -32.18 13.09
CA LYS A 222 11.38 -30.71 13.11
C LYS A 222 10.43 -30.22 12.03
N ALA A 223 9.51 -29.35 12.42
CA ALA A 223 8.58 -28.72 11.49
C ALA A 223 9.34 -27.82 10.51
N LYS A 224 9.60 -28.32 9.29
CA LYS A 224 9.91 -27.46 8.16
C LYS A 224 8.63 -26.80 7.70
N MET A 225 8.45 -25.51 8.00
CA MET A 225 7.62 -24.66 7.16
C MET A 225 8.34 -24.52 5.83
N THR A 226 7.84 -25.20 4.80
CA THR A 226 8.35 -25.09 3.44
C THR A 226 7.66 -23.91 2.75
N ILE A 227 8.26 -22.72 2.83
CA ILE A 227 8.11 -21.73 1.76
C ILE A 227 9.12 -22.14 0.68
N GLN A 228 8.63 -22.42 -0.53
CA GLN A 228 9.35 -23.24 -1.50
C GLN A 228 10.24 -22.42 -2.46
N LYS A 229 11.57 -22.56 -2.29
CA LYS A 229 12.59 -22.45 -3.35
C LYS A 229 12.55 -21.23 -4.31
N VAL A 230 12.77 -20.02 -3.81
CA VAL A 230 13.42 -18.95 -4.61
C VAL A 230 14.67 -18.34 -3.93
N ALA A 231 14.88 -18.63 -2.65
CA ALA A 231 16.05 -18.16 -1.90
C ALA A 231 17.39 -18.55 -2.58
N GLY A 232 18.32 -17.59 -2.64
CA GLY A 232 19.64 -17.78 -3.25
C GLY A 232 19.73 -17.68 -4.78
N GLN A 233 18.63 -17.43 -5.50
CA GLN A 233 18.67 -17.24 -6.96
C GLN A 233 19.06 -15.82 -7.41
N GLY A 234 19.13 -14.86 -6.48
CA GLY A 234 19.33 -13.45 -6.78
C GLY A 234 18.02 -12.65 -6.78
N TYR A 235 18.10 -11.40 -7.20
CA TYR A 235 16.94 -10.51 -7.35
C TYR A 235 16.09 -10.93 -8.57
N PRO A 236 14.76 -11.04 -8.47
CA PRO A 236 13.94 -11.53 -9.58
C PRO A 236 13.98 -10.63 -10.83
N ASP A 237 14.22 -11.20 -12.01
CA ASP A 237 14.22 -10.47 -13.29
C ASP A 237 12.93 -9.68 -13.53
N ILE A 238 11.77 -10.29 -13.23
CA ILE A 238 10.47 -9.64 -13.40
C ILE A 238 10.30 -8.43 -12.49
N SER A 239 10.82 -8.50 -11.25
CA SER A 239 10.87 -7.36 -10.32
C SER A 239 11.84 -6.27 -10.79
N ASN A 240 12.92 -6.63 -11.49
CA ASN A 240 13.85 -5.64 -12.07
C ASN A 240 13.17 -4.88 -13.20
N VAL A 241 12.51 -5.59 -14.12
CA VAL A 241 11.74 -4.99 -15.21
C VAL A 241 10.60 -4.12 -14.68
N ALA A 242 9.85 -4.60 -13.68
CA ALA A 242 8.75 -3.84 -13.08
C ALA A 242 9.23 -2.55 -12.39
N SER A 243 10.36 -2.60 -11.66
CA SER A 243 10.93 -1.42 -10.99
C SER A 243 11.35 -0.28 -11.91
N GLN A 244 11.48 -0.55 -13.22
CA GLN A 244 11.83 0.43 -14.25
C GLN A 244 10.60 1.15 -14.82
N SER A 245 9.39 0.87 -14.32
CA SER A 245 8.13 1.42 -14.82
C SER A 245 7.11 1.68 -13.70
N ASP A 246 6.31 2.73 -13.85
CA ASP A 246 5.19 3.07 -12.94
C ASP A 246 3.87 2.42 -13.42
N LYS A 247 3.96 1.42 -14.28
CA LYS A 247 2.78 0.71 -14.80
C LYS A 247 2.15 -0.15 -13.72
N LEU A 248 0.83 -0.28 -13.82
CA LEU A 248 0.06 -1.25 -13.08
C LEU A 248 0.21 -2.65 -13.68
N THR A 249 0.37 -3.65 -12.81
CA THR A 249 0.19 -5.07 -13.12
C THR A 249 -1.21 -5.46 -12.71
N ASN A 250 -2.11 -5.59 -13.69
CA ASN A 250 -3.54 -5.82 -13.45
C ASN A 250 -3.80 -7.08 -12.60
N ALA A 251 -4.72 -6.96 -11.65
CA ALA A 251 -5.23 -8.08 -10.86
C ALA A 251 -6.11 -9.03 -11.67
N SER A 252 -6.10 -10.29 -11.26
CA SER A 252 -7.08 -11.29 -11.67
C SER A 252 -8.47 -10.95 -11.12
N ALA A 253 -9.52 -11.57 -11.65
CA ALA A 253 -10.87 -11.42 -11.12
C ALA A 253 -10.93 -11.89 -9.64
N PRO A 254 -11.56 -11.11 -8.73
CA PRO A 254 -11.69 -11.47 -7.33
C PRO A 254 -12.37 -12.82 -7.08
N THR A 255 -11.96 -13.51 -6.01
CA THR A 255 -12.50 -14.80 -5.58
C THR A 255 -13.68 -14.68 -4.60
N ALA A 256 -13.76 -13.60 -3.81
CA ALA A 256 -14.93 -13.31 -2.98
C ALA A 256 -15.91 -12.29 -3.59
N VAL A 257 -17.15 -12.32 -3.07
CA VAL A 257 -18.15 -11.26 -3.32
C VAL A 257 -17.81 -10.02 -2.50
N GLN A 258 -18.22 -8.84 -2.97
CA GLN A 258 -17.90 -7.56 -2.32
C GLN A 258 -16.39 -7.27 -2.28
N SER A 259 -15.66 -7.80 -3.26
CA SER A 259 -14.22 -7.59 -3.43
C SER A 259 -13.86 -6.79 -4.68
N LEU A 260 -12.68 -6.17 -4.66
CA LEU A 260 -12.01 -5.54 -5.81
C LEU A 260 -10.63 -6.16 -5.99
N GLY A 261 -10.20 -6.29 -7.25
CA GLY A 261 -8.82 -6.63 -7.57
C GLY A 261 -7.88 -5.49 -7.18
N LEU A 262 -6.68 -5.83 -6.71
CA LEU A 262 -5.62 -4.89 -6.36
C LEU A 262 -4.52 -4.92 -7.42
N ASP A 263 -4.57 -3.97 -8.36
CA ASP A 263 -3.52 -3.76 -9.33
C ASP A 263 -2.23 -3.34 -8.62
N ILE A 264 -1.10 -3.94 -8.99
CA ILE A 264 0.20 -3.65 -8.36
C ILE A 264 0.91 -2.53 -9.10
N GLU A 265 1.29 -1.46 -8.40
CA GLU A 265 2.17 -0.42 -8.91
C GLU A 265 3.64 -0.89 -8.93
N SER A 266 4.28 -0.80 -10.09
CA SER A 266 5.71 -1.05 -10.28
C SER A 266 6.15 -2.38 -9.67
N ASN A 267 7.24 -2.42 -8.89
CA ASN A 267 7.65 -3.57 -8.09
C ASN A 267 7.07 -3.52 -6.67
N ASP A 268 5.79 -3.85 -6.53
CA ASP A 268 5.08 -3.97 -5.24
C ASP A 268 5.12 -2.69 -4.36
N ILE A 269 5.17 -1.50 -4.97
CA ILE A 269 5.34 -0.24 -4.22
C ILE A 269 4.03 0.37 -3.70
N GLY A 270 2.91 0.02 -4.33
CA GLY A 270 1.55 0.47 -4.04
C GLY A 270 0.51 -0.48 -4.62
N TYR A 271 -0.72 -0.45 -4.08
CA TYR A 271 -1.82 -1.34 -4.46
C TYR A 271 -3.07 -0.51 -4.75
N VAL A 272 -3.61 -0.68 -5.96
CA VAL A 272 -4.62 0.21 -6.54
C VAL A 272 -5.90 -0.58 -6.83
N ALA A 273 -7.04 -0.14 -6.30
CA ALA A 273 -8.35 -0.69 -6.62
C ALA A 273 -9.10 0.27 -7.56
N THR A 274 -9.99 -0.27 -8.39
CA THR A 274 -10.85 0.54 -9.27
C THR A 274 -12.27 0.63 -8.71
N ILE A 275 -12.83 1.83 -8.62
CA ILE A 275 -14.21 2.11 -8.17
C ILE A 275 -14.95 3.03 -9.14
N GLU A 276 -16.26 3.20 -8.96
CA GLU A 276 -17.08 4.14 -9.73
C GLU A 276 -17.61 5.27 -8.84
N ILE A 277 -17.60 6.51 -9.34
CA ILE A 277 -18.05 7.71 -8.62
C ILE A 277 -18.95 8.58 -9.53
N GLY A 278 -19.97 9.20 -8.94
CA GLY A 278 -20.82 10.19 -9.61
C GLY A 278 -22.03 9.62 -10.35
N SER A 279 -22.93 10.49 -10.83
CA SER A 279 -24.16 10.08 -11.54
C SER A 279 -23.91 9.36 -12.88
N GLN A 280 -22.69 9.45 -13.39
CA GLN A 280 -22.24 8.84 -14.65
C GLN A 280 -21.38 7.58 -14.44
N ASN A 281 -21.23 7.11 -13.20
CA ASN A 281 -20.38 5.97 -12.82
C ASN A 281 -18.95 6.10 -13.41
N GLN A 282 -18.31 7.25 -13.19
CA GLN A 282 -16.96 7.49 -13.69
C GLN A 282 -15.96 6.63 -12.93
N THR A 283 -15.04 6.01 -13.67
CA THR A 283 -14.03 5.09 -13.11
C THR A 283 -12.86 5.85 -12.49
N PHE A 284 -12.58 5.58 -11.21
CA PHE A 284 -11.42 6.11 -10.47
C PHE A 284 -10.54 4.98 -9.96
N ARG A 285 -9.22 5.12 -10.14
CA ARG A 285 -8.19 4.27 -9.56
C ARG A 285 -7.78 4.85 -8.21
N MET A 286 -7.88 4.04 -7.15
CA MET A 286 -7.70 4.47 -5.77
C MET A 286 -6.57 3.69 -5.12
N LEU A 287 -5.56 4.39 -4.60
CA LEU A 287 -4.56 3.79 -3.72
C LEU A 287 -5.23 3.33 -2.41
N ILE A 288 -5.01 2.07 -2.03
CA ILE A 288 -5.62 1.44 -0.85
C ILE A 288 -4.73 1.63 0.38
N ASP A 289 -5.15 2.48 1.32
CA ASP A 289 -4.34 2.95 2.46
C ASP A 289 -4.98 2.62 3.82
N SER A 290 -4.58 1.52 4.45
CA SER A 290 -5.01 1.18 5.83
C SER A 290 -4.34 2.04 6.92
N GLY A 291 -3.41 2.92 6.56
CA GLY A 291 -2.76 3.88 7.45
C GLY A 291 -3.30 5.31 7.33
N SER A 292 -4.44 5.56 6.69
CA SER A 292 -5.19 6.82 6.79
C SER A 292 -6.71 6.57 6.72
N ALA A 293 -7.53 7.58 7.01
CA ALA A 293 -8.99 7.43 7.08
C ALA A 293 -9.77 8.39 6.15
N ASP A 294 -9.07 9.17 5.33
CA ASP A 294 -9.70 10.08 4.38
C ASP A 294 -9.72 9.47 2.97
N THR A 295 -10.87 9.58 2.30
CA THR A 295 -11.01 9.25 0.88
C THR A 295 -11.04 10.54 0.07
N TRP A 296 -10.24 10.63 -0.99
CA TRP A 296 -10.22 11.82 -1.86
C TRP A 296 -9.89 11.50 -3.33
N VAL A 297 -10.37 12.37 -4.22
CA VAL A 297 -10.10 12.40 -5.67
C VAL A 297 -9.96 13.85 -6.16
N PRO A 298 -9.33 14.13 -7.30
CA PRO A 298 -9.18 15.49 -7.80
C PRO A 298 -10.48 16.09 -8.31
N SER A 299 -10.69 17.37 -8.02
CA SER A 299 -11.83 18.11 -8.57
C SER A 299 -11.55 18.58 -10.00
N THR A 300 -12.60 18.70 -10.83
CA THR A 300 -12.52 19.43 -12.11
C THR A 300 -12.24 20.93 -11.94
N ALA A 301 -12.26 21.44 -10.70
CA ALA A 301 -11.79 22.77 -10.34
C ALA A 301 -10.29 22.83 -9.98
N CYS A 302 -9.58 21.70 -9.95
CA CYS A 302 -8.17 21.67 -9.59
C CYS A 302 -7.28 22.30 -10.67
N GLN A 303 -6.34 23.13 -10.23
CA GLN A 303 -5.37 23.82 -11.11
C GLN A 303 -3.95 23.26 -11.00
N ALA A 304 -3.71 22.37 -10.03
CA ALA A 304 -2.44 21.77 -9.70
C ALA A 304 -2.64 20.30 -9.24
N CYS A 305 -3.28 19.50 -10.10
CA CYS A 305 -3.46 18.05 -9.98
C CYS A 305 -2.99 17.39 -11.28
N GLY A 306 -2.83 16.06 -11.29
CA GLY A 306 -2.41 15.31 -12.47
C GLY A 306 -3.27 15.59 -13.70
N SER A 307 -2.63 15.85 -14.85
CA SER A 307 -3.35 16.15 -16.10
C SER A 307 -3.92 14.90 -16.77
N SER A 308 -3.35 13.74 -16.43
CA SER A 308 -3.80 12.40 -16.81
C SER A 308 -4.86 11.80 -15.87
N HIS A 309 -5.16 12.43 -14.74
CA HIS A 309 -6.05 11.86 -13.70
C HIS A 309 -7.53 12.04 -14.05
N THR A 310 -8.36 11.05 -13.70
CA THR A 310 -9.82 11.24 -13.69
C THR A 310 -10.20 12.26 -12.62
N GLN A 311 -11.01 13.26 -12.98
CA GLN A 311 -11.43 14.34 -12.08
C GLN A 311 -12.95 14.35 -11.87
N LEU A 312 -13.43 14.79 -10.70
CA LEU A 312 -14.85 14.84 -10.35
C LEU A 312 -15.39 16.28 -10.21
N GLY A 313 -16.59 16.55 -10.73
CA GLY A 313 -17.26 17.82 -10.52
C GLY A 313 -18.64 17.95 -11.17
N THR A 314 -19.23 19.15 -11.07
CA THR A 314 -20.55 19.45 -11.65
C THR A 314 -20.60 19.36 -13.18
N SER A 315 -19.46 19.28 -13.85
CA SER A 315 -19.36 19.07 -15.31
C SER A 315 -19.51 17.61 -15.73
N ASN A 316 -19.40 16.64 -14.81
CA ASN A 316 -19.43 15.21 -15.11
C ASN A 316 -20.20 14.34 -14.10
N SER A 317 -20.79 14.93 -13.06
CA SER A 317 -21.74 14.27 -12.17
C SER A 317 -22.85 15.24 -11.74
N ASP A 318 -24.11 14.85 -11.99
CA ASP A 318 -25.31 15.58 -11.59
C ASP A 318 -25.64 15.43 -10.10
N SER A 319 -25.10 14.38 -9.46
CA SER A 319 -25.24 14.15 -8.02
C SER A 319 -24.15 14.84 -7.19
N PHE A 320 -23.09 15.35 -7.84
CA PHE A 320 -22.00 16.06 -7.20
C PHE A 320 -22.42 17.38 -6.58
N LYS A 321 -22.03 17.60 -5.32
CA LYS A 321 -22.19 18.89 -4.61
C LYS A 321 -20.93 19.21 -3.82
N THR A 322 -20.21 20.24 -4.22
CA THR A 322 -19.14 20.83 -3.39
C THR A 322 -19.73 21.39 -2.10
N LEU A 323 -19.05 21.17 -0.98
CA LEU A 323 -19.33 21.80 0.31
C LEU A 323 -18.29 22.90 0.57
N SER A 324 -18.63 23.90 1.40
CA SER A 324 -17.69 24.95 1.79
C SER A 324 -16.75 24.56 2.95
N THR A 325 -16.73 23.27 3.32
CA THR A 325 -15.87 22.75 4.40
C THR A 325 -14.48 22.48 3.81
N PRO A 326 -13.44 23.21 4.22
CA PRO A 326 -12.08 22.99 3.71
C PRO A 326 -11.54 21.64 4.20
N PHE A 327 -10.68 21.03 3.39
CA PHE A 327 -9.96 19.81 3.68
C PHE A 327 -8.47 20.00 3.41
N SER A 328 -7.62 19.45 4.28
CA SER A 328 -6.19 19.34 4.03
C SER A 328 -5.62 18.14 4.78
N ILE A 329 -4.70 17.43 4.15
CA ILE A 329 -3.97 16.31 4.73
C ILE A 329 -2.53 16.32 4.25
N GLN A 330 -1.61 16.12 5.19
CA GLN A 330 -0.20 15.85 4.91
C GLN A 330 0.02 14.34 5.08
N TYR A 331 0.14 13.64 3.97
CA TYR A 331 0.73 12.31 3.94
C TYR A 331 2.25 12.43 4.04
N GLY A 332 2.91 11.30 4.28
CA GLY A 332 4.35 11.25 4.18
C GLY A 332 4.90 11.48 2.79
N THR A 333 4.10 11.09 1.79
CA THR A 333 4.42 11.20 0.37
C THR A 333 4.20 12.59 -0.17
N GLY A 334 3.24 13.32 0.37
CA GLY A 334 2.86 14.63 -0.17
C GLY A 334 1.65 15.18 0.54
N ASP A 335 1.28 16.40 0.20
CA ASP A 335 0.08 17.07 0.69
C ASP A 335 -1.02 17.15 -0.36
N VAL A 336 -2.26 17.20 0.14
CA VAL A 336 -3.48 17.38 -0.64
C VAL A 336 -4.35 18.40 0.08
N SER A 337 -4.88 19.38 -0.65
CA SER A 337 -5.80 20.37 -0.08
C SER A 337 -6.95 20.72 -1.04
N GLY A 338 -8.11 21.00 -0.46
CA GLY A 338 -9.33 21.29 -1.19
C GLY A 338 -10.54 21.45 -0.27
N ASN A 339 -11.65 20.82 -0.61
CA ASN A 339 -12.90 20.93 0.14
C ASN A 339 -13.58 19.56 0.24
N LEU A 340 -14.54 19.41 1.15
CA LEU A 340 -15.44 18.28 1.13
C LEU A 340 -16.47 18.42 -0.01
N ALA A 341 -16.94 17.31 -0.53
CA ALA A 341 -18.06 17.21 -1.45
C ALA A 341 -18.95 16.03 -1.07
N THR A 342 -20.19 16.02 -1.58
CA THR A 342 -21.04 14.83 -1.56
C THR A 342 -21.29 14.32 -2.96
N ASP A 343 -21.16 13.01 -3.16
CA ASP A 343 -21.60 12.33 -4.38
C ASP A 343 -21.97 10.86 -4.10
N ASN A 344 -22.35 10.11 -5.12
CA ASN A 344 -22.51 8.66 -5.03
C ASN A 344 -21.17 7.97 -5.30
N ILE A 345 -20.88 6.88 -4.58
CA ILE A 345 -19.74 6.00 -4.83
C ILE A 345 -20.23 4.55 -4.89
N GLU A 346 -19.76 3.78 -5.86
CA GLU A 346 -19.96 2.33 -5.93
C GLU A 346 -18.62 1.59 -5.75
N ILE A 347 -18.57 0.75 -4.71
CA ILE A 347 -17.37 0.01 -4.29
C ILE A 347 -17.71 -1.48 -4.29
N ALA A 348 -17.09 -2.29 -5.16
CA ALA A 348 -17.33 -3.73 -5.24
C ALA A 348 -18.83 -4.14 -5.41
N GLY A 349 -19.61 -3.32 -6.14
CA GLY A 349 -21.07 -3.50 -6.28
C GLY A 349 -21.89 -3.00 -5.08
N LEU A 350 -21.27 -2.30 -4.13
CA LEU A 350 -21.91 -1.69 -2.97
C LEU A 350 -22.00 -0.17 -3.18
N ALA A 351 -23.21 0.32 -3.44
CA ALA A 351 -23.47 1.75 -3.62
C ALA A 351 -23.63 2.47 -2.26
N LEU A 352 -22.87 3.54 -2.05
CA LEU A 352 -23.09 4.59 -1.05
C LEU A 352 -23.67 5.82 -1.75
N THR A 353 -24.79 6.36 -1.25
CA THR A 353 -25.49 7.48 -1.92
C THR A 353 -25.34 8.78 -1.14
N ASN A 354 -24.96 9.88 -1.81
CA ASN A 354 -24.69 11.17 -1.15
C ASN A 354 -23.66 11.02 0.01
N TYR A 355 -22.62 10.21 -0.22
CA TYR A 355 -21.50 10.03 0.69
C TYR A 355 -20.60 11.27 0.67
N THR A 356 -20.11 11.67 1.84
CA THR A 356 -19.24 12.85 1.99
C THR A 356 -17.78 12.42 2.01
N PHE A 357 -16.98 12.99 1.12
CA PHE A 357 -15.55 12.74 1.00
C PHE A 357 -14.82 14.01 0.56
N ALA A 358 -13.49 14.00 0.49
CA ALA A 358 -12.73 15.17 0.06
C ALA A 358 -12.53 15.21 -1.46
N VAL A 359 -12.51 16.41 -2.03
CA VAL A 359 -12.03 16.65 -3.39
C VAL A 359 -10.88 17.66 -3.38
N SER A 360 -9.79 17.31 -4.04
CA SER A 360 -8.59 18.15 -4.08
C SER A 360 -8.76 19.31 -5.06
N THR A 361 -8.07 20.42 -4.76
CA THR A 361 -7.88 21.56 -5.65
C THR A 361 -6.41 21.94 -5.81
N GLN A 362 -5.55 21.37 -4.97
CA GLN A 362 -4.09 21.38 -5.07
C GLN A 362 -3.57 20.05 -4.52
N GLU A 363 -2.59 19.49 -5.22
CA GLU A 363 -1.85 18.29 -4.85
C GLU A 363 -0.35 18.58 -4.97
N SER A 364 0.46 17.97 -4.11
CA SER A 364 1.91 17.96 -4.31
C SER A 364 2.29 17.17 -5.57
N SER A 365 3.49 17.40 -6.10
CA SER A 365 4.01 16.66 -7.27
C SER A 365 4.07 15.14 -7.07
N ASP A 366 4.14 14.64 -5.83
CA ASP A 366 4.13 13.21 -5.54
C ASP A 366 2.77 12.54 -5.79
N PHE A 367 1.70 13.33 -5.96
CA PHE A 367 0.39 12.88 -6.41
C PHE A 367 0.01 13.44 -7.79
N ALA A 368 0.44 14.66 -8.12
CA ALA A 368 0.07 15.35 -9.37
C ALA A 368 0.97 15.08 -10.59
N ASP A 369 2.02 14.26 -10.48
CA ASP A 369 2.87 13.90 -11.63
C ASP A 369 2.12 12.95 -12.57
N ASP A 370 2.17 13.19 -13.89
CA ASP A 370 1.43 12.38 -14.88
C ASP A 370 1.84 10.89 -14.91
N THR A 371 2.96 10.51 -14.27
CA THR A 371 3.39 9.11 -14.07
C THR A 371 2.69 8.39 -12.92
N VAL A 372 1.98 9.09 -12.03
CA VAL A 372 1.24 8.50 -10.92
C VAL A 372 0.09 7.64 -11.47
N PRO A 373 0.00 6.34 -11.13
CA PRO A 373 -0.93 5.42 -11.79
C PRO A 373 -2.30 5.30 -11.11
N PHE A 374 -2.59 6.15 -10.13
CA PHE A 374 -3.88 6.23 -9.43
C PHE A 374 -4.40 7.66 -9.43
N ASP A 375 -5.72 7.82 -9.46
CA ASP A 375 -6.39 9.12 -9.52
C ASP A 375 -6.63 9.71 -8.12
N GLY A 376 -6.72 8.86 -7.09
CA GLY A 376 -6.96 9.28 -5.70
C GLY A 376 -6.57 8.22 -4.67
N LEU A 377 -7.01 8.39 -3.42
CA LEU A 377 -6.66 7.53 -2.29
C LEU A 377 -7.90 7.20 -1.45
N MET A 378 -8.00 5.94 -1.01
CA MET A 378 -9.06 5.44 -0.15
C MET A 378 -8.50 5.05 1.24
N GLY A 379 -8.76 5.90 2.23
CA GLY A 379 -8.40 5.63 3.63
C GLY A 379 -9.27 4.55 4.28
N LEU A 380 -8.62 3.52 4.83
CA LEU A 380 -9.20 2.32 5.45
C LEU A 380 -8.62 2.00 6.85
N ALA A 381 -8.01 2.99 7.49
CA ALA A 381 -7.79 3.00 8.93
C ALA A 381 -9.13 3.13 9.68
N ARG A 382 -9.13 3.40 10.99
CA ARG A 382 -10.38 3.71 11.70
C ARG A 382 -10.79 5.17 11.48
N SER A 383 -12.10 5.43 11.43
CA SER A 383 -12.69 6.74 11.16
C SER A 383 -12.23 7.87 12.11
N GLU A 384 -11.73 7.56 13.31
CA GLU A 384 -11.20 8.58 14.22
C GLU A 384 -9.95 9.32 13.71
N LEU A 385 -9.29 8.79 12.68
CA LEU A 385 -8.14 9.43 12.01
C LEU A 385 -8.51 10.41 10.89
N SER A 386 -9.79 10.54 10.52
CA SER A 386 -10.18 11.35 9.35
C SER A 386 -10.00 12.85 9.63
N ASN A 387 -9.15 13.51 8.85
CA ASN A 387 -9.05 14.97 8.81
C ASN A 387 -10.33 15.63 8.27
N ALA A 388 -11.07 14.92 7.41
CA ALA A 388 -12.40 15.32 6.93
C ALA A 388 -13.50 15.17 8.00
N GLY A 389 -13.25 14.45 9.10
CA GLY A 389 -14.24 14.08 10.10
C GLY A 389 -15.38 13.21 9.56
N GLN A 390 -15.13 12.44 8.49
CA GLN A 390 -16.11 11.57 7.86
C GLN A 390 -15.86 10.10 8.20
N PRO A 391 -16.89 9.23 8.18
CA PRO A 391 -16.67 7.79 8.29
C PRO A 391 -15.87 7.28 7.10
N THR A 392 -15.00 6.29 7.31
CA THR A 392 -14.35 5.56 6.22
C THR A 392 -15.38 4.76 5.41
N PRO A 393 -15.05 4.33 4.16
CA PRO A 393 -16.00 3.62 3.32
C PRO A 393 -16.60 2.38 3.97
N ILE A 394 -15.82 1.59 4.71
CA ILE A 394 -16.31 0.39 5.40
C ILE A 394 -17.27 0.71 6.56
N ASP A 395 -16.99 1.77 7.33
CA ASP A 395 -17.87 2.23 8.41
C ASP A 395 -19.17 2.83 7.85
N ALA A 396 -19.10 3.55 6.72
CA ALA A 396 -20.27 4.05 6.00
C ALA A 396 -21.14 2.91 5.43
N LEU A 397 -20.52 1.93 4.76
CA LEU A 397 -21.20 0.74 4.22
C LEU A 397 -21.90 -0.05 5.32
N TYR A 398 -21.26 -0.22 6.48
CA TYR A 398 -21.85 -0.91 7.62
C TYR A 398 -23.02 -0.12 8.23
N LYS A 399 -22.85 1.20 8.39
CA LYS A 399 -23.89 2.11 8.90
C LYS A 399 -25.13 2.17 8.00
N GLU A 400 -24.97 2.06 6.69
CA GLU A 400 -26.08 1.97 5.73
C GLU A 400 -26.64 0.53 5.57
N GLY A 401 -26.07 -0.47 6.25
CA GLY A 401 -26.51 -1.87 6.13
C GLY A 401 -26.22 -2.49 4.77
N LYS A 402 -25.15 -2.07 4.08
CA LYS A 402 -24.68 -2.67 2.82
C LYS A 402 -23.82 -3.92 3.05
N VAL A 403 -23.15 -3.99 4.21
CA VAL A 403 -22.30 -5.11 4.63
C VAL A 403 -22.70 -5.63 6.02
N GLN A 404 -22.42 -6.91 6.29
CA GLN A 404 -22.88 -7.57 7.52
C GLN A 404 -22.04 -7.21 8.76
N ALA A 405 -20.77 -6.89 8.58
CA ALA A 405 -19.86 -6.35 9.59
C ALA A 405 -18.92 -5.31 8.93
N PRO A 406 -18.37 -4.34 9.69
CA PRO A 406 -17.37 -3.43 9.16
C PRO A 406 -16.00 -4.10 9.23
N VAL A 407 -15.84 -5.13 8.39
CA VAL A 407 -14.63 -5.95 8.28
C VAL A 407 -14.02 -5.73 6.91
N MET A 408 -12.71 -5.55 6.88
CA MET A 408 -11.91 -5.54 5.66
C MET A 408 -11.01 -6.76 5.63
N GLY A 409 -10.86 -7.36 4.46
CA GLY A 409 -9.87 -8.39 4.16
C GLY A 409 -8.90 -7.91 3.08
N TYR A 410 -7.62 -8.25 3.21
CA TYR A 410 -6.55 -7.83 2.31
C TYR A 410 -5.65 -9.01 1.96
N HIS A 411 -5.54 -9.28 0.66
CA HIS A 411 -4.54 -10.15 0.07
C HIS A 411 -3.70 -9.32 -0.91
N LEU A 412 -2.46 -9.01 -0.56
CA LEU A 412 -1.58 -8.22 -1.41
C LEU A 412 -0.78 -9.16 -2.32
N GLY A 413 -0.90 -8.98 -3.65
CA GLY A 413 -0.13 -9.73 -4.64
C GLY A 413 1.36 -9.36 -4.65
N ARG A 414 2.16 -10.16 -5.35
CA ARG A 414 3.61 -9.97 -5.51
C ARG A 414 4.01 -10.16 -6.98
N VAL A 415 4.58 -9.13 -7.61
CA VAL A 415 5.07 -9.17 -9.00
C VAL A 415 6.04 -10.33 -9.25
N ALA A 416 6.89 -10.64 -8.27
CA ALA A 416 7.85 -11.74 -8.36
C ALA A 416 7.23 -13.15 -8.47
N ASP A 417 5.92 -13.32 -8.26
CA ASP A 417 5.22 -14.59 -8.46
C ASP A 417 4.72 -14.79 -9.92
N GLY A 418 4.84 -13.76 -10.77
CA GLY A 418 4.54 -13.86 -12.21
C GLY A 418 3.06 -13.76 -12.57
N TYR A 419 2.18 -13.61 -11.59
CA TYR A 419 0.76 -13.31 -11.74
C TYR A 419 0.33 -12.40 -10.58
N ASN A 420 -0.79 -11.69 -10.74
CA ASN A 420 -1.39 -10.90 -9.68
C ASN A 420 -2.81 -11.42 -9.41
N ASP A 421 -3.05 -11.90 -8.19
CA ASP A 421 -4.37 -12.27 -7.68
C ASP A 421 -4.79 -11.42 -6.46
N GLY A 422 -4.09 -10.29 -6.24
CA GLY A 422 -4.33 -9.36 -5.15
C GLY A 422 -5.77 -8.88 -5.07
N GLU A 423 -6.30 -8.80 -3.86
CA GLU A 423 -7.71 -8.56 -3.60
C GLU A 423 -7.93 -7.79 -2.29
N VAL A 424 -8.87 -6.84 -2.31
CA VAL A 424 -9.45 -6.23 -1.11
C VAL A 424 -10.92 -6.61 -1.01
N THR A 425 -11.32 -7.14 0.14
CA THR A 425 -12.67 -7.64 0.44
C THR A 425 -13.36 -6.70 1.42
N PHE A 426 -14.57 -6.25 1.09
CA PHE A 426 -15.40 -5.43 1.96
C PHE A 426 -16.47 -6.28 2.65
N GLY A 427 -16.72 -6.02 3.93
CA GLY A 427 -17.80 -6.64 4.70
C GLY A 427 -17.49 -8.00 5.32
N GLY A 428 -16.28 -8.51 5.13
CA GLY A 428 -15.84 -9.82 5.59
C GLY A 428 -14.45 -10.19 5.07
N VAL A 429 -14.10 -11.47 5.19
CA VAL A 429 -12.84 -12.06 4.71
C VAL A 429 -13.08 -13.05 3.56
N ASP A 430 -12.03 -13.37 2.80
CA ASP A 430 -12.01 -14.41 1.76
C ASP A 430 -11.16 -15.63 2.18
N PRO A 431 -11.80 -16.75 2.58
CA PRO A 431 -11.12 -18.00 2.90
C PRO A 431 -10.33 -18.65 1.76
N ALA A 432 -10.48 -18.22 0.50
CA ALA A 432 -9.69 -18.74 -0.61
C ALA A 432 -8.22 -18.29 -0.55
N LYS A 433 -7.96 -17.12 0.05
CA LYS A 433 -6.63 -16.47 0.09
C LYS A 433 -5.73 -16.92 1.25
N TYR A 434 -6.28 -17.57 2.28
CA TYR A 434 -5.53 -17.97 3.47
C TYR A 434 -5.77 -19.42 3.90
N THR A 435 -4.92 -19.91 4.80
CA THR A 435 -4.98 -21.26 5.36
C THR A 435 -5.00 -21.24 6.89
N GLY A 436 -5.70 -22.22 7.47
CA GLY A 436 -5.91 -22.28 8.91
C GLY A 436 -6.85 -21.20 9.43
N ASN A 437 -6.67 -20.83 10.70
CA ASN A 437 -7.49 -19.80 11.35
C ASN A 437 -6.81 -18.43 11.28
N ILE A 438 -7.61 -17.37 11.23
CA ILE A 438 -7.11 -16.01 11.45
C ILE A 438 -6.65 -15.88 12.90
N THR A 439 -5.41 -15.45 13.09
CA THR A 439 -4.87 -15.07 14.40
C THR A 439 -5.44 -13.72 14.77
N GLU A 440 -6.32 -13.68 15.76
CA GLU A 440 -6.90 -12.44 16.26
C GLU A 440 -5.93 -11.73 17.21
N ILE A 441 -5.75 -10.43 16.99
CA ILE A 441 -4.81 -9.56 17.70
C ILE A 441 -5.57 -8.32 18.18
N ASP A 442 -5.35 -7.91 19.42
CA ASP A 442 -5.88 -6.66 19.95
C ASP A 442 -5.22 -5.46 19.26
N ASN A 443 -6.02 -4.51 18.76
CA ASN A 443 -5.48 -3.25 18.27
C ASN A 443 -5.09 -2.37 19.46
N VAL A 444 -3.79 -2.18 19.65
CA VAL A 444 -3.22 -1.38 20.76
C VAL A 444 -3.19 0.12 20.48
N SER A 445 -3.60 0.56 19.28
CA SER A 445 -3.53 1.97 18.91
C SER A 445 -4.47 2.84 19.73
N THR A 446 -3.92 3.96 20.21
CA THR A 446 -4.69 5.01 20.90
C THR A 446 -5.22 6.09 19.95
N LYS A 447 -4.91 6.00 18.64
CA LYS A 447 -5.17 7.06 17.66
C LYS A 447 -6.08 6.66 16.49
N GLY A 448 -6.34 5.36 16.31
CA GLY A 448 -7.17 4.84 15.22
C GLY A 448 -6.41 4.09 14.12
N PHE A 449 -5.09 3.92 14.26
CA PHE A 449 -4.31 3.05 13.37
C PHE A 449 -4.59 1.58 13.66
N TRP A 450 -4.19 0.71 12.74
CA TRP A 450 -4.13 -0.73 12.97
C TRP A 450 -2.77 -1.10 13.56
N GLU A 451 -2.65 -0.97 14.88
CA GLU A 451 -1.40 -1.21 15.61
C GLU A 451 -1.47 -2.53 16.39
N ALA A 452 -0.53 -3.45 16.12
CA ALA A 452 -0.44 -4.77 16.72
C ALA A 452 0.80 -4.89 17.62
N ALA A 453 0.71 -5.57 18.76
CA ALA A 453 1.90 -5.91 19.56
C ALA A 453 2.73 -6.99 18.86
N ILE A 454 4.04 -6.77 18.73
CA ILE A 454 4.98 -7.78 18.20
C ILE A 454 5.48 -8.64 19.37
N ASP A 455 5.17 -9.93 19.34
CA ASP A 455 5.59 -10.89 20.38
C ASP A 455 7.08 -11.23 20.25
N GLN A 456 7.55 -11.41 19.01
CA GLN A 456 8.90 -11.86 18.71
C GLN A 456 9.34 -11.37 17.32
N ILE A 457 10.60 -10.93 17.22
CA ILE A 457 11.27 -10.59 15.96
C ILE A 457 12.44 -11.56 15.81
N SER A 458 12.53 -12.24 14.66
CA SER A 458 13.55 -13.28 14.46
C SER A 458 14.22 -13.20 13.09
N VAL A 459 15.48 -13.63 13.04
CA VAL A 459 16.26 -13.77 11.80
C VAL A 459 16.81 -15.19 11.71
N SER A 460 16.48 -15.89 10.63
CA SER A 460 16.84 -17.29 10.39
C SER A 460 16.45 -18.21 11.55
N GLY A 461 15.29 -17.95 12.16
CA GLY A 461 14.74 -18.68 13.31
C GLY A 461 15.33 -18.29 14.68
N ASN A 462 16.30 -17.38 14.75
CA ASN A 462 16.87 -16.89 15.99
C ASN A 462 16.12 -15.65 16.46
N ASP A 463 15.57 -15.68 17.68
CA ASP A 463 14.99 -14.51 18.34
C ASP A 463 16.05 -13.41 18.56
N LEU A 464 15.66 -12.16 18.35
CA LEU A 464 16.47 -10.98 18.69
C LEU A 464 16.29 -10.54 20.15
N GLY A 465 15.26 -11.03 20.86
CA GLY A 465 14.95 -10.66 22.25
C GLY A 465 14.39 -9.23 22.40
N LEU A 466 13.89 -8.66 21.31
CA LEU A 466 13.33 -7.30 21.26
C LEU A 466 11.87 -7.31 21.74
N SER A 467 11.67 -7.19 23.06
CA SER A 467 10.36 -7.27 23.70
C SER A 467 9.61 -5.93 23.76
N GLY A 468 8.27 -5.99 23.81
CA GLY A 468 7.41 -4.81 23.98
C GLY A 468 7.42 -3.86 22.78
N ARG A 469 7.54 -4.41 21.56
CA ARG A 469 7.44 -3.65 20.30
C ARG A 469 6.00 -3.66 19.78
N THR A 470 5.64 -2.67 18.98
CA THR A 470 4.36 -2.61 18.27
C THR A 470 4.59 -2.35 16.79
N ALA A 471 3.63 -2.71 15.94
CA ALA A 471 3.66 -2.52 14.49
C ALA A 471 2.35 -1.87 14.01
N ILE A 472 2.43 -0.71 13.36
CA ILE A 472 1.34 -0.18 12.54
C ILE A 472 1.36 -0.91 11.20
N LEU A 473 0.26 -1.60 10.89
CA LEU A 473 0.06 -2.33 9.64
C LEU A 473 -0.59 -1.42 8.58
N ASP A 474 0.19 -1.04 7.57
CA ASP A 474 -0.16 0.02 6.62
C ASP A 474 0.01 -0.41 5.15
N THR A 475 -1.09 -0.72 4.47
CA THR A 475 -1.09 -1.04 3.03
C THR A 475 -0.65 0.12 2.13
N GLY A 476 -0.74 1.37 2.63
CA GLY A 476 -0.30 2.58 1.94
C GLY A 476 1.21 2.85 2.07
N THR A 477 1.95 2.03 2.82
CA THR A 477 3.41 2.11 2.96
C THR A 477 4.10 0.93 2.27
N THR A 478 5.17 1.19 1.52
CA THR A 478 5.96 0.15 0.83
C THR A 478 6.84 -0.68 1.77
N LEU A 479 7.62 0.01 2.61
CA LEU A 479 8.75 -0.57 3.37
C LEU A 479 8.34 -1.08 4.76
N ILE A 480 9.25 -1.79 5.43
CA ILE A 480 9.27 -1.81 6.90
C ILE A 480 10.21 -0.69 7.36
N VAL A 481 9.75 0.13 8.31
CA VAL A 481 10.58 1.11 9.01
C VAL A 481 10.57 0.83 10.49
N ALA A 482 11.74 0.51 11.04
CA ALA A 482 11.96 0.17 12.43
C ALA A 482 12.79 1.25 13.16
N PRO A 483 12.76 1.30 14.51
CA PRO A 483 13.69 2.13 15.27
C PRO A 483 15.14 1.76 14.95
N GLN A 484 16.04 2.75 14.88
CA GLN A 484 17.45 2.55 14.47
C GLN A 484 18.13 1.37 15.18
N SER A 485 18.00 1.25 16.51
CA SER A 485 18.58 0.15 17.30
C SER A 485 18.06 -1.23 16.91
N ASP A 486 16.78 -1.31 16.56
CA ASP A 486 16.09 -2.55 16.23
C ASP A 486 16.42 -2.97 14.79
N ALA A 487 16.50 -1.99 13.87
CA ALA A 487 16.97 -2.19 12.50
C ALA A 487 18.45 -2.62 12.46
N ASP A 488 19.33 -2.00 13.25
CA ASP A 488 20.74 -2.40 13.36
C ASP A 488 20.88 -3.83 13.93
N ALA A 489 20.13 -4.16 14.98
CA ALA A 489 20.14 -5.49 15.59
C ALA A 489 19.66 -6.60 14.63
N LEU A 490 18.66 -6.31 13.79
CA LEU A 490 18.16 -7.20 12.75
C LEU A 490 19.20 -7.40 11.64
N HIS A 491 19.73 -6.32 11.07
CA HIS A 491 20.70 -6.40 9.97
C HIS A 491 22.03 -7.02 10.40
N ALA A 492 22.44 -6.86 11.66
CA ALA A 492 23.60 -7.55 12.24
C ALA A 492 23.47 -9.10 12.28
N LYS A 493 22.26 -9.65 12.03
CA LYS A 493 22.04 -11.10 11.87
C LYS A 493 21.94 -11.55 10.41
N ILE A 494 21.85 -10.64 9.45
CA ILE A 494 21.82 -10.97 8.01
C ILE A 494 23.24 -10.99 7.47
N LYS A 495 23.68 -12.15 6.97
CA LYS A 495 25.05 -12.33 6.47
C LYS A 495 25.32 -11.41 5.28
N GLY A 496 26.38 -10.61 5.38
CA GLY A 496 26.81 -9.69 4.33
C GLY A 496 26.06 -8.36 4.31
N SER A 497 25.16 -8.09 5.27
CA SER A 497 24.51 -6.80 5.38
C SER A 497 25.49 -5.66 5.70
N LYS A 498 25.22 -4.47 5.17
CA LYS A 498 26.01 -3.25 5.36
C LYS A 498 25.07 -2.07 5.61
N SER A 499 25.28 -1.32 6.69
CA SER A 499 24.59 -0.04 6.88
C SER A 499 25.19 1.04 5.96
N ASP A 500 24.36 1.94 5.46
CA ASP A 500 24.79 3.13 4.72
C ASP A 500 25.02 4.38 5.59
N GLY A 501 24.84 4.24 6.91
CA GLY A 501 25.06 5.28 7.91
C GLY A 501 23.99 6.38 7.98
N GLN A 502 22.91 6.30 7.19
CA GLN A 502 21.80 7.27 7.19
C GLN A 502 20.43 6.57 7.24
N GLY A 503 20.38 5.42 7.90
CA GLY A 503 19.16 4.63 8.14
C GLY A 503 18.79 3.64 7.03
N GLY A 504 19.60 3.50 5.99
CA GLY A 504 19.44 2.46 4.98
C GLY A 504 20.47 1.34 5.13
N TYR A 505 20.16 0.19 4.53
CA TYR A 505 21.01 -1.00 4.55
C TYR A 505 21.06 -1.65 3.16
N THR A 506 22.18 -2.30 2.84
CA THR A 506 22.22 -3.32 1.78
C THR A 506 22.33 -4.71 2.38
N ILE A 507 21.87 -5.70 1.63
CA ILE A 507 21.94 -7.14 1.91
C ILE A 507 22.25 -7.86 0.58
N PRO A 508 22.90 -9.04 0.57
CA PRO A 508 23.14 -9.75 -0.68
C PRO A 508 21.81 -10.09 -1.37
N CYS A 509 21.69 -9.86 -2.68
CA CYS A 509 20.51 -10.27 -3.47
C CYS A 509 20.30 -11.79 -3.45
N THR A 510 21.36 -12.54 -3.16
CA THR A 510 21.38 -14.00 -2.97
C THR A 510 21.16 -14.44 -1.51
N THR A 511 20.71 -13.55 -0.63
CA THR A 511 20.47 -13.90 0.78
C THR A 511 19.49 -15.05 0.95
N THR A 512 19.76 -15.89 1.96
CA THR A 512 18.85 -16.91 2.46
C THR A 512 18.46 -16.67 3.92
N ASP A 513 18.95 -15.58 4.52
CA ASP A 513 18.58 -15.20 5.89
C ASP A 513 17.19 -14.57 5.87
N GLN A 514 16.26 -15.18 6.60
CA GLN A 514 14.84 -14.83 6.56
C GLN A 514 14.42 -14.10 7.84
N VAL A 515 13.80 -12.94 7.69
CA VAL A 515 13.14 -12.21 8.78
C VAL A 515 11.73 -12.79 9.01
N ALA A 516 11.33 -12.93 10.27
CA ALA A 516 9.96 -13.26 10.64
C ALA A 516 9.48 -12.46 11.85
N LEU A 517 8.24 -11.97 11.77
CA LEU A 517 7.52 -11.27 12.84
C LEU A 517 6.49 -12.23 13.46
N THR A 518 6.29 -12.15 14.78
CA THR A 518 5.31 -12.98 15.49
C THR A 518 4.26 -12.11 16.14
N PHE A 519 3.00 -12.47 15.94
CA PHE A 519 1.82 -11.76 16.44
C PHE A 519 0.79 -12.78 16.94
N GLY A 520 0.22 -12.57 18.13
CA GLY A 520 -0.75 -13.49 18.74
C GLY A 520 -0.20 -14.91 18.92
N GLY A 521 1.11 -15.07 19.11
CA GLY A 521 1.81 -16.35 19.15
C GLY A 521 2.02 -17.06 17.80
N THR A 522 1.56 -16.47 16.69
CA THR A 522 1.74 -17.01 15.33
C THR A 522 2.89 -16.30 14.61
N GLN A 523 3.84 -17.07 14.09
CA GLN A 523 4.97 -16.55 13.32
C GLN A 523 4.61 -16.40 11.83
N PHE A 524 4.91 -15.22 11.29
CA PHE A 524 4.74 -14.81 9.90
C PHE A 524 6.13 -14.48 9.29
N PRO A 525 6.73 -15.43 8.55
CA PRO A 525 7.98 -15.21 7.84
C PRO A 525 7.78 -14.35 6.58
N ILE A 526 8.75 -13.48 6.29
CA ILE A 526 8.82 -12.67 5.07
C ILE A 526 9.56 -13.47 4.00
N ASP A 527 9.03 -13.59 2.78
CA ASP A 527 9.77 -14.18 1.65
C ASP A 527 11.07 -13.39 1.43
N THR A 528 12.20 -14.09 1.26
CA THR A 528 13.51 -13.44 1.07
C THR A 528 13.53 -12.48 -0.12
N ARG A 529 12.67 -12.68 -1.14
CA ARG A 529 12.51 -11.75 -2.27
C ARG A 529 11.95 -10.41 -1.84
N ASP A 530 11.05 -10.39 -0.85
CA ASP A 530 10.39 -9.18 -0.37
C ASP A 530 11.29 -8.36 0.56
N MET A 531 12.36 -8.96 1.09
CA MET A 531 13.43 -8.24 1.78
C MET A 531 14.32 -7.44 0.82
N LEU A 532 14.27 -7.72 -0.49
CA LEU A 532 15.05 -7.01 -1.52
C LEU A 532 14.19 -5.89 -2.12
N PHE A 533 14.52 -4.63 -1.84
CA PHE A 533 13.79 -3.50 -2.43
C PHE A 533 14.18 -3.30 -3.90
N LEU A 534 15.48 -3.15 -4.18
CA LEU A 534 16.07 -2.97 -5.51
C LEU A 534 17.52 -3.45 -5.52
N PRO A 535 18.07 -3.95 -6.64
CA PRO A 535 19.51 -4.21 -6.77
C PRO A 535 20.30 -2.89 -6.75
N VAL A 536 21.52 -2.87 -6.21
CA VAL A 536 22.38 -1.67 -6.20
C VAL A 536 22.97 -1.38 -7.58
N ASP A 537 23.22 -2.42 -8.38
CA ASP A 537 23.47 -2.36 -9.82
C ASP A 537 22.40 -3.18 -10.54
N ALA A 538 21.58 -2.54 -11.38
CA ALA A 538 20.49 -3.20 -12.11
C ALA A 538 20.96 -4.25 -13.14
N ASN A 539 22.27 -4.35 -13.39
CA ASN A 539 22.90 -5.35 -14.25
C ASN A 539 23.53 -6.53 -13.47
N ASP A 540 23.66 -6.43 -12.14
CA ASP A 540 24.11 -7.53 -11.26
C ASP A 540 23.02 -7.86 -10.24
N LEU A 541 22.14 -8.77 -10.63
CA LEU A 541 21.06 -9.27 -9.79
C LEU A 541 21.54 -10.27 -8.71
N THR A 542 22.85 -10.56 -8.65
CA THR A 542 23.44 -11.49 -7.67
C THR A 542 24.29 -10.82 -6.59
N GLY A 543 24.65 -9.55 -6.79
CA GLY A 543 25.47 -8.72 -5.89
C GLY A 543 24.71 -8.22 -4.65
N ASP A 544 24.85 -6.92 -4.35
CA ASP A 544 24.17 -6.28 -3.23
C ASP A 544 22.81 -5.68 -3.67
N CYS A 545 21.79 -5.88 -2.85
CA CYS A 545 20.47 -5.30 -2.95
C CYS A 545 20.22 -4.33 -1.80
N VAL A 546 19.44 -3.28 -2.03
CA VAL A 546 18.91 -2.40 -0.99
C VAL A 546 17.88 -3.17 -0.17
N SER A 547 17.99 -3.12 1.16
CA SER A 547 17.05 -3.78 2.08
C SER A 547 15.70 -3.06 2.08
N ALA A 548 14.60 -3.82 1.98
CA ALA A 548 13.24 -3.31 2.16
C ALA A 548 12.90 -2.98 3.63
N ILE A 549 13.84 -3.21 4.55
CA ILE A 549 13.76 -2.86 5.97
C ILE A 549 14.72 -1.68 6.21
N SER A 550 14.17 -0.52 6.57
CA SER A 550 14.96 0.67 6.90
C SER A 550 14.89 1.02 8.39
N ALA A 551 15.78 1.88 8.83
CA ALA A 551 15.62 2.60 10.09
C ALA A 551 14.84 3.90 9.87
N GLY A 552 14.14 4.33 10.93
CA GLY A 552 13.44 5.62 10.99
C GLY A 552 13.06 5.97 12.42
N ASN A 553 12.54 7.19 12.63
CA ASN A 553 12.07 7.62 13.94
C ASN A 553 10.58 7.33 14.07
N VAL A 554 10.25 6.04 14.25
CA VAL A 554 8.89 5.47 14.24
C VAL A 554 7.96 5.98 15.36
N GLY A 555 8.43 6.85 16.24
CA GLY A 555 7.56 7.56 17.17
C GLY A 555 7.88 7.27 18.60
N GLN A 556 7.27 6.22 19.15
CA GLN A 556 7.85 5.59 20.33
C GLN A 556 9.12 4.82 19.93
N LYS A 557 10.01 4.58 20.89
CA LYS A 557 11.30 3.88 20.64
C LYS A 557 11.14 2.40 20.28
N ASN A 558 9.91 1.89 20.32
CA ASN A 558 9.50 0.49 20.19
C ASN A 558 8.39 0.29 19.15
N GLU A 559 7.97 1.34 18.46
CA GLU A 559 6.94 1.30 17.41
C GLU A 559 7.61 0.96 16.07
N TRP A 560 6.93 0.22 15.19
CA TRP A 560 7.38 -0.18 13.84
C TRP A 560 6.29 0.25 12.83
N LEU A 561 6.67 0.74 11.65
CA LEU A 561 5.74 0.94 10.52
C LEU A 561 5.96 -0.20 9.54
N VAL A 562 4.94 -1.01 9.30
CA VAL A 562 5.05 -2.32 8.65
C VAL A 562 4.13 -2.34 7.43
N GLY A 563 4.72 -2.08 6.27
CA GLY A 563 4.04 -1.96 4.99
C GLY A 563 4.02 -3.23 4.13
N ALA A 564 3.83 -3.03 2.83
CA ALA A 564 3.75 -4.06 1.79
C ALA A 564 4.84 -5.15 1.88
N THR A 565 6.08 -4.76 2.21
CA THR A 565 7.23 -5.66 2.49
C THR A 565 6.86 -6.84 3.40
N PHE A 566 6.03 -6.62 4.42
CA PHE A 566 5.45 -7.68 5.26
C PHE A 566 4.07 -8.11 4.75
N LEU A 567 3.19 -7.17 4.43
CA LEU A 567 1.76 -7.44 4.22
C LEU A 567 1.45 -8.31 2.98
N LYS A 568 2.36 -8.47 2.01
CA LYS A 568 2.24 -9.48 0.94
C LYS A 568 2.67 -10.91 1.32
N ASN A 569 2.97 -11.15 2.60
CA ASN A 569 3.33 -12.47 3.14
C ASN A 569 2.26 -13.06 4.09
N ALA A 570 1.24 -12.28 4.43
CA ALA A 570 0.16 -12.69 5.31
C ALA A 570 -1.17 -12.14 4.80
N TYR A 571 -2.25 -12.90 4.98
CA TYR A 571 -3.59 -12.34 4.79
C TYR A 571 -3.89 -11.42 5.97
N PHE A 572 -4.17 -10.16 5.69
CA PHE A 572 -4.44 -9.13 6.69
C PHE A 572 -5.94 -8.85 6.74
N ALA A 573 -6.49 -8.68 7.94
CA ALA A 573 -7.89 -8.33 8.13
C ALA A 573 -8.04 -7.32 9.28
N THR A 574 -9.08 -6.48 9.20
CA THR A 574 -9.40 -5.50 10.24
C THR A 574 -10.89 -5.47 10.53
N ASN A 575 -11.25 -5.15 11.79
CA ASN A 575 -12.64 -5.05 12.22
C ASN A 575 -12.82 -3.80 13.09
N THR A 576 -13.45 -2.75 12.56
CA THR A 576 -13.59 -1.46 13.28
C THR A 576 -14.52 -1.57 14.50
N LYS A 577 -15.58 -2.38 14.39
CA LYS A 577 -16.56 -2.59 15.46
C LYS A 577 -15.98 -3.37 16.64
N ALA A 578 -15.15 -4.38 16.38
CA ALA A 578 -14.48 -5.15 17.42
C ALA A 578 -13.15 -4.50 17.89
N ASN A 579 -12.62 -3.53 17.13
CA ASN A 579 -11.27 -2.99 17.26
C ASN A 579 -10.19 -4.11 17.27
N LYS A 580 -10.26 -5.00 16.29
CA LYS A 580 -9.37 -6.16 16.15
C LYS A 580 -8.61 -6.15 14.82
N ILE A 581 -7.42 -6.75 14.88
CA ILE A 581 -6.55 -7.06 13.74
C ILE A 581 -6.55 -8.57 13.56
N GLY A 582 -6.54 -9.04 12.32
CA GLY A 582 -6.46 -10.44 11.94
C GLY A 582 -5.25 -10.67 11.04
N LEU A 583 -4.46 -11.71 11.33
CA LEU A 583 -3.40 -12.19 10.43
C LEU A 583 -3.53 -13.70 10.19
N ALA A 584 -3.47 -14.15 8.95
CA ALA A 584 -3.46 -15.57 8.57
C ALA A 584 -2.36 -15.88 7.56
N LYS A 585 -1.94 -17.15 7.48
CA LYS A 585 -0.95 -17.59 6.50
C LYS A 585 -1.60 -17.67 5.13
N LEU A 586 -0.94 -17.13 4.11
CA LEU A 586 -1.43 -17.19 2.74
C LEU A 586 -1.63 -18.64 2.27
N ASN A 587 -2.59 -18.84 1.38
CA ASN A 587 -2.78 -20.11 0.70
C ASN A 587 -1.71 -20.27 -0.36
N SER A 588 -0.75 -21.18 -0.14
CA SER A 588 0.31 -21.43 -1.12
C SER A 588 -0.26 -22.19 -2.32
N THR A 589 -0.70 -21.45 -3.34
CA THR A 589 -0.91 -21.95 -4.69
C THR A 589 0.43 -22.44 -5.25
N ASP A 590 0.74 -23.71 -4.99
CA ASP A 590 1.88 -24.42 -5.55
C ASP A 590 1.65 -24.54 -7.07
N THR A 591 2.02 -23.49 -7.82
CA THR A 591 1.90 -23.40 -9.28
C THR A 591 2.96 -24.26 -9.96
N SER A 592 2.94 -25.56 -9.63
CA SER A 592 3.58 -26.57 -10.46
C SER A 592 3.00 -26.45 -11.86
N VAL A 593 3.85 -26.04 -12.80
CA VAL A 593 3.56 -25.96 -14.24
C VAL A 593 2.73 -27.16 -14.65
N ALA A 594 1.55 -26.90 -15.23
CA ALA A 594 0.71 -27.94 -15.79
C ALA A 594 1.48 -28.63 -16.93
N THR A 595 2.17 -29.71 -16.61
CA THR A 595 2.94 -30.49 -17.57
C THR A 595 1.95 -31.09 -18.55
N ALA A 596 1.94 -30.60 -19.79
CA ALA A 596 1.09 -31.12 -20.84
C ALA A 596 1.38 -32.61 -21.04
N GLY A 597 0.49 -33.46 -20.53
CA GLY A 597 0.61 -34.90 -20.61
C GLY A 597 0.48 -35.34 -22.06
N LYS A 598 1.61 -35.66 -22.70
CA LYS A 598 1.61 -36.54 -23.87
C LYS A 598 1.44 -37.98 -23.40
N GLN A 599 0.27 -38.55 -23.65
CA GLN A 599 0.09 -39.96 -23.98
C GLN A 599 -0.79 -40.05 -25.23
#